data_AF-A0A3B8L625-F1
#
_entry.id   AF-A0A3B8L625-F1
#
_cell.length_a   1.000
_cell.length_b   1.000
_cell.length_c   1.000
_cell.angle_alpha   90.00
_cell.angle_beta   90.00
_cell.angle_gamma   90.00
#
_symmetry.space_group_name_H-M   'P 1'
#
loop_
_entity.id
_entity.type
_entity.pdbx_description
1 polymer ?
#
loop_
_entity_poly.entity_id
_entity_poly.type
_entity_poly.pdbx_seq_one_letter_code
_entity_poly.pdbx_strand_id
1 'polypeptide(L)'
;MRFPHLLTTCALLLGMATTATAADSPLSSLVVYPGSVKLTTKRDRQSLIVQATFANGLTRDVTGEAKFVLADDKAATLSGHLLTPKADGKGELSVSYGGRTIKVPIEVEKAAVDRPISFRLDVMPVFMKANCNTGSCHGSARGKDGFRLSLFGFDPAGDHYRLTRELPGRRINLAVPSSSLLMEKSVGDVPHTGGKRFGKDSELYGTLDRWLVAGAPNDPGAVPAVTKVELFPKEAVLDGEGVTQQLNVLAHYADGTTRDVTSLAFFMTSNATSAEIDQTGEVTAHARGEAFVMARFETHTTGSRFIVLPKGLKYDDPKTPEVNYVDSFIHQKLRKLRIIPSEVCTDEIFLRRAYLDVIGVLPTSDEYWRFMRKTPAAETFLAEKTKLQVEATKAEAAKKTAADAAAKAVEPAKAALEAAQKVASAAKDEAAKKAGAAAVKKATDAHAAAEKAATDASKAAEDALSAR
;
A
#
# COMPACT_ATOMS: atom_id res chain seq x y z
N MET A 1 -40.59 29.25 -72.44
CA MET A 1 -39.34 28.57 -72.85
C MET A 1 -38.71 27.99 -71.59
N ARG A 2 -38.95 26.70 -71.28
CA ARG A 2 -38.02 25.55 -71.41
C ARG A 2 -36.69 25.71 -70.63
N PHE A 3 -36.68 25.13 -69.41
CA PHE A 3 -35.67 24.39 -68.59
C PHE A 3 -34.20 24.23 -69.09
N PRO A 4 -33.19 23.80 -68.26
CA PRO A 4 -33.28 23.18 -66.91
C PRO A 4 -32.22 23.54 -65.83
N HIS A 5 -32.56 23.09 -64.62
CA HIS A 5 -31.78 22.61 -63.46
C HIS A 5 -30.25 22.39 -63.55
N LEU A 6 -29.56 22.82 -62.47
CA LEU A 6 -28.46 22.07 -61.85
C LEU A 6 -28.52 22.27 -60.32
N LEU A 7 -29.11 21.29 -59.61
CA LEU A 7 -29.06 21.20 -58.15
C LEU A 7 -27.86 20.32 -57.79
N THR A 8 -26.78 20.94 -57.35
CA THR A 8 -25.60 20.25 -56.85
C THR A 8 -25.83 19.93 -55.37
N THR A 9 -26.25 18.70 -55.07
CA THR A 9 -26.31 18.15 -53.71
C THR A 9 -24.88 17.92 -53.21
N CYS A 10 -24.35 18.88 -52.45
CA CYS A 10 -23.14 18.69 -51.67
C CYS A 10 -23.52 17.96 -50.37
N ALA A 11 -23.33 16.64 -50.34
CA ALA A 11 -23.46 15.87 -49.11
C ALA A 11 -22.31 16.22 -48.17
N LEU A 12 -22.57 17.14 -47.23
CA LEU A 12 -21.67 17.40 -46.11
C LEU A 12 -21.72 16.18 -45.19
N LEU A 13 -20.74 15.27 -45.33
CA LEU A 13 -20.41 14.29 -44.30
C LEU A 13 -19.90 15.07 -43.08
N LEU A 14 -20.82 15.40 -42.17
CA LEU A 14 -20.50 15.86 -40.84
C LEU A 14 -19.90 14.67 -40.07
N GLY A 15 -18.61 14.45 -40.27
CA GLY A 15 -17.82 13.61 -39.38
C GLY A 15 -17.86 14.25 -38.00
N MET A 16 -18.74 13.75 -37.13
CA MET A 16 -18.63 13.99 -35.70
C MET A 16 -17.29 13.43 -35.25
N ALA A 17 -16.26 14.27 -35.26
CA ALA A 17 -15.05 14.03 -34.50
C ALA A 17 -15.46 14.08 -33.03
N THR A 18 -15.82 12.92 -32.48
CA THR A 18 -15.90 12.73 -31.05
C THR A 18 -14.54 13.07 -30.48
N THR A 19 -14.48 14.16 -29.73
CA THR A 19 -13.29 14.51 -28.97
C THR A 19 -13.14 13.43 -27.91
N ALA A 20 -12.25 12.48 -28.17
CA ALA A 20 -11.92 11.44 -27.20
C ALA A 20 -11.49 12.12 -25.91
N THR A 21 -12.29 11.95 -24.87
CA THR A 21 -11.96 12.42 -23.53
C THR A 21 -10.91 11.48 -22.94
N ALA A 22 -10.19 11.88 -21.90
CA ALA A 22 -9.25 10.99 -21.20
C ALA A 22 -9.94 9.73 -20.62
N ALA A 23 -11.29 9.72 -20.54
CA ALA A 23 -12.11 8.57 -20.19
C ALA A 23 -12.21 7.49 -21.30
N ASP A 24 -11.70 7.74 -22.51
CA ASP A 24 -11.75 6.82 -23.64
C ASP A 24 -10.46 5.96 -23.80
N SER A 25 -9.49 6.11 -22.90
CA SER A 25 -8.31 5.24 -22.93
C SER A 25 -8.71 3.81 -22.52
N PRO A 26 -8.23 2.77 -23.24
CA PRO A 26 -8.61 1.40 -22.92
C PRO A 26 -8.08 0.99 -21.54
N LEU A 27 -8.86 0.15 -20.85
CA LEU A 27 -8.49 -0.40 -19.55
C LEU A 27 -7.23 -1.29 -19.70
N SER A 28 -6.15 -0.92 -19.04
CA SER A 28 -4.87 -1.63 -19.05
C SER A 28 -4.79 -2.71 -17.97
N SER A 29 -5.22 -2.39 -16.75
CA SER A 29 -5.27 -3.33 -15.63
C SER A 29 -6.38 -3.00 -14.64
N LEU A 30 -6.77 -3.99 -13.85
CA LEU A 30 -7.73 -3.90 -12.76
C LEU A 30 -7.12 -4.57 -11.53
N VAL A 31 -7.10 -3.89 -10.39
CA VAL A 31 -6.55 -4.43 -9.14
C VAL A 31 -7.58 -4.30 -8.04
N VAL A 32 -7.73 -5.34 -7.22
CA VAL A 32 -8.59 -5.34 -6.03
C VAL A 32 -7.71 -5.38 -4.79
N TYR A 33 -7.97 -4.49 -3.84
CA TYR A 33 -7.24 -4.37 -2.59
C TYR A 33 -8.15 -4.64 -1.39
N PRO A 34 -7.71 -5.44 -0.40
CA PRO A 34 -6.55 -6.32 -0.49
C PRO A 34 -6.79 -7.46 -1.51
N GLY A 35 -5.71 -8.05 -2.02
CA GLY A 35 -5.79 -9.14 -3.01
C GLY A 35 -6.28 -10.48 -2.45
N SER A 36 -6.42 -10.59 -1.13
CA SER A 36 -6.96 -11.74 -0.39
C SER A 36 -7.56 -11.24 0.92
N VAL A 37 -8.54 -11.95 1.46
CA VAL A 37 -9.23 -11.56 2.70
C VAL A 37 -9.16 -12.68 3.72
N LYS A 38 -8.72 -12.36 4.94
CA LYS A 38 -8.78 -13.24 6.11
C LYS A 38 -9.61 -12.60 7.21
N LEU A 39 -10.66 -13.28 7.65
CA LEU A 39 -11.54 -12.87 8.75
C LEU A 39 -11.44 -13.91 9.87
N THR A 40 -11.20 -13.48 11.11
CA THR A 40 -10.82 -14.37 12.22
C THR A 40 -11.86 -14.42 13.34
N THR A 41 -12.65 -13.38 13.55
CA THR A 41 -13.66 -13.38 14.63
C THR A 41 -14.94 -12.72 14.18
N LYS A 42 -16.02 -12.91 14.94
CA LYS A 42 -17.37 -12.38 14.64
C LYS A 42 -17.41 -10.90 14.28
N ARG A 43 -16.50 -10.08 14.84
CA ARG A 43 -16.45 -8.62 14.63
C ARG A 43 -15.48 -8.16 13.56
N ASP A 44 -14.79 -9.10 12.91
CA ASP A 44 -13.88 -8.76 11.83
C ASP A 44 -14.66 -8.25 10.62
N ARG A 45 -14.00 -7.42 9.83
CA ARG A 45 -14.54 -6.88 8.60
C ARG A 45 -13.38 -6.59 7.65
N GLN A 46 -13.68 -6.57 6.36
CA GLN A 46 -12.73 -6.14 5.35
C GLN A 46 -13.46 -5.37 4.25
N SER A 47 -13.10 -4.11 4.08
CA SER A 47 -13.51 -3.31 2.92
C SER A 47 -12.60 -3.61 1.73
N LEU A 48 -13.17 -3.60 0.52
CA LEU A 48 -12.45 -3.80 -0.72
C LEU A 48 -12.47 -2.54 -1.56
N ILE A 49 -11.33 -2.25 -2.20
CA ILE A 49 -11.18 -1.15 -3.16
C ILE A 49 -10.81 -1.74 -4.51
N VAL A 50 -11.40 -1.22 -5.57
CA VAL A 50 -11.12 -1.61 -6.94
C VAL A 50 -10.53 -0.43 -7.67
N GLN A 51 -9.27 -0.55 -8.08
CA GLN A 51 -8.58 0.48 -8.84
C GLN A 51 -8.38 0.02 -10.29
N ALA A 52 -8.89 0.80 -11.23
CA ALA A 52 -8.64 0.64 -12.65
C ALA A 52 -7.41 1.48 -13.05
N THR A 53 -6.56 0.93 -13.92
CA THR A 53 -5.48 1.67 -14.59
C THR A 53 -5.71 1.64 -16.09
N PHE A 54 -5.66 2.80 -16.73
CA PHE A 54 -5.87 2.96 -18.17
C PHE A 54 -4.55 2.99 -18.93
N ALA A 55 -4.59 2.76 -20.24
CA ALA A 55 -3.39 2.71 -21.09
C ALA A 55 -2.55 3.99 -21.08
N ASN A 56 -3.15 5.14 -20.73
CA ASN A 56 -2.48 6.42 -20.56
C ASN A 56 -1.86 6.63 -19.15
N GLY A 57 -1.89 5.60 -18.30
CA GLY A 57 -1.34 5.62 -16.94
C GLY A 57 -2.22 6.27 -15.88
N LEU A 58 -3.39 6.81 -16.24
CA LEU A 58 -4.37 7.29 -15.27
C LEU A 58 -4.94 6.15 -14.46
N THR A 59 -5.32 6.45 -13.22
CA THR A 59 -6.02 5.52 -12.33
C THR A 59 -7.39 6.05 -11.96
N ARG A 60 -8.34 5.15 -11.71
CA ARG A 60 -9.66 5.52 -11.17
C ARG A 60 -10.11 4.52 -10.11
N ASP A 61 -10.69 5.04 -9.04
CA ASP A 61 -11.48 4.24 -8.12
C ASP A 61 -12.79 3.84 -8.82
N VAL A 62 -12.95 2.54 -9.05
CA VAL A 62 -14.15 1.96 -9.68
C VAL A 62 -14.89 1.07 -8.71
N THR A 63 -14.65 1.19 -7.40
CA THR A 63 -15.25 0.35 -6.35
C THR A 63 -16.77 0.41 -6.41
N GLY A 64 -17.37 1.59 -6.58
CA GLY A 64 -18.83 1.75 -6.70
C GLY A 64 -19.41 1.25 -8.02
N GLU A 65 -18.59 1.09 -9.06
CA GLU A 65 -19.00 0.67 -10.41
C GLU A 65 -18.73 -0.83 -10.67
N ALA A 66 -17.82 -1.43 -9.90
CA ALA A 66 -17.45 -2.82 -10.04
C ALA A 66 -18.57 -3.75 -9.56
N LYS A 67 -18.71 -4.88 -10.24
CA LYS A 67 -19.65 -5.94 -9.84
C LYS A 67 -18.95 -6.92 -8.92
N PHE A 68 -19.48 -7.09 -7.71
CA PHE A 68 -19.00 -8.06 -6.74
C PHE A 68 -19.94 -9.26 -6.68
N VAL A 69 -19.41 -10.47 -6.82
CA VAL A 69 -20.17 -11.72 -6.76
C VAL A 69 -19.44 -12.71 -5.87
N LEU A 70 -20.06 -13.05 -4.75
CA LEU A 70 -19.58 -14.08 -3.84
C LEU A 70 -20.05 -15.46 -4.34
N ALA A 71 -19.11 -16.34 -4.70
CA ALA A 71 -19.44 -17.60 -5.38
C ALA A 71 -20.10 -18.63 -4.45
N ASP A 72 -19.68 -18.71 -3.19
CA ASP A 72 -20.33 -19.45 -2.11
C ASP A 72 -20.46 -18.51 -0.91
N ASP A 73 -21.70 -18.19 -0.53
CA ASP A 73 -22.01 -17.24 0.55
C ASP A 73 -21.98 -17.88 1.95
N LYS A 74 -21.49 -19.12 2.10
CA LYS A 74 -21.42 -19.80 3.40
C LYS A 74 -20.42 -19.17 4.35
N ALA A 75 -19.22 -18.84 3.86
CA ALA A 75 -18.12 -18.41 4.73
C ALA A 75 -18.26 -16.94 5.18
N ALA A 76 -18.67 -16.05 4.28
CA ALA A 76 -18.75 -14.62 4.52
C ALA A 76 -20.05 -14.02 3.97
N THR A 77 -20.43 -12.87 4.51
CA THR A 77 -21.50 -12.03 3.97
C THR A 77 -20.89 -10.83 3.27
N LEU A 78 -21.45 -10.44 2.11
CA LEU A 78 -21.06 -9.26 1.35
C LEU A 78 -22.16 -8.20 1.43
N SER A 79 -21.82 -6.99 1.85
CA SER A 79 -22.69 -5.81 1.80
C SER A 79 -21.99 -4.68 1.05
N GLY A 80 -22.42 -4.40 -0.18
CA GLY A 80 -21.68 -3.52 -1.08
C GLY A 80 -20.28 -4.09 -1.39
N HIS A 81 -19.25 -3.44 -0.86
CA HIS A 81 -17.84 -3.84 -0.96
C HIS A 81 -17.23 -4.21 0.41
N LEU A 82 -18.06 -4.48 1.42
CA LEU A 82 -17.66 -4.89 2.76
C LEU A 82 -17.95 -6.37 2.99
N LEU A 83 -16.92 -7.13 3.38
CA LEU A 83 -17.05 -8.51 3.83
C LEU A 83 -17.08 -8.61 5.35
N THR A 84 -17.97 -9.46 5.87
CA THR A 84 -18.05 -9.85 7.29
C THR A 84 -18.14 -11.37 7.44
N PRO A 85 -17.65 -11.94 8.56
CA PRO A 85 -17.70 -13.39 8.79
C PRO A 85 -19.13 -13.91 8.93
N LYS A 86 -19.39 -15.12 8.41
CA LYS A 86 -20.66 -15.86 8.57
C LYS A 86 -20.44 -17.25 9.17
N ALA A 87 -19.51 -18.02 8.61
CA ALA A 87 -19.11 -19.34 9.11
C ALA A 87 -17.65 -19.65 8.75
N ASP A 88 -17.04 -20.58 9.48
CA ASP A 88 -15.67 -21.01 9.21
C ASP A 88 -15.58 -21.70 7.84
N GLY A 89 -14.54 -21.39 7.08
CA GLY A 89 -14.32 -21.99 5.76
C GLY A 89 -13.60 -21.07 4.79
N LYS A 90 -13.53 -21.53 3.54
CA LYS A 90 -12.93 -20.80 2.42
C LYS A 90 -14.00 -20.39 1.42
N GLY A 91 -13.78 -19.26 0.76
CA GLY A 91 -14.64 -18.73 -0.28
C GLY A 91 -13.84 -18.00 -1.35
N GLU A 92 -14.54 -17.56 -2.40
CA GLU A 92 -13.96 -16.75 -3.46
C GLU A 92 -14.95 -15.66 -3.85
N LEU A 93 -14.43 -14.43 -3.90
CA LEU A 93 -15.16 -13.27 -4.40
C LEU A 93 -14.67 -12.94 -5.80
N SER A 94 -15.58 -12.94 -6.77
CA SER A 94 -15.32 -12.46 -8.12
C SER A 94 -15.69 -10.98 -8.22
N VAL A 95 -14.72 -10.16 -8.64
CA VAL A 95 -14.90 -8.71 -8.84
C VAL A 95 -14.66 -8.41 -10.31
N SER A 96 -15.63 -7.79 -10.99
CA SER A 96 -15.51 -7.48 -12.41
C SER A 96 -15.80 -6.02 -12.75
N TYR A 97 -15.01 -5.49 -13.69
CA TYR A 97 -15.16 -4.14 -14.23
C TYR A 97 -14.48 -4.07 -15.61
N GLY A 98 -15.11 -3.41 -16.58
CA GLY A 98 -14.53 -3.19 -17.91
C GLY A 98 -14.10 -4.46 -18.64
N GLY A 99 -14.87 -5.55 -18.53
CA GLY A 99 -14.57 -6.84 -19.17
C GLY A 99 -13.46 -7.66 -18.49
N ARG A 100 -12.88 -7.18 -17.38
CA ARG A 100 -11.88 -7.91 -16.58
C ARG A 100 -12.53 -8.45 -15.31
N THR A 101 -12.07 -9.62 -14.87
CA THR A 101 -12.52 -10.26 -13.63
C THR A 101 -11.32 -10.66 -12.78
N ILE A 102 -11.33 -10.26 -11.51
CA ILE A 102 -10.35 -10.62 -10.49
C ILE A 102 -11.02 -11.53 -9.46
N LYS A 103 -10.33 -12.59 -9.07
CA LYS A 103 -10.76 -13.51 -8.02
C LYS A 103 -10.00 -13.21 -6.74
N VAL A 104 -10.72 -12.94 -5.67
CA VAL A 104 -10.18 -12.64 -4.34
C VAL A 104 -10.50 -13.81 -3.41
N PRO A 105 -9.49 -14.58 -2.97
CA PRO A 105 -9.70 -15.66 -2.01
C PRO A 105 -10.11 -15.09 -0.64
N ILE A 106 -11.05 -15.77 0.00
CA ILE A 106 -11.56 -15.46 1.33
C ILE A 106 -11.30 -16.66 2.23
N GLU A 107 -10.77 -16.41 3.43
CA GLU A 107 -10.66 -17.38 4.51
C GLU A 107 -11.33 -16.83 5.76
N VAL A 108 -12.19 -17.64 6.37
CA VAL A 108 -12.89 -17.31 7.60
C VAL A 108 -12.58 -18.37 8.64
N GLU A 109 -12.12 -17.95 9.81
CA GLU A 109 -11.88 -18.79 10.97
C GLU A 109 -12.67 -18.24 12.16
N LYS A 110 -13.08 -19.11 13.10
CA LYS A 110 -13.71 -18.75 14.39
C LYS A 110 -14.82 -17.69 14.27
N ALA A 111 -15.65 -17.76 13.23
CA ALA A 111 -16.69 -16.79 12.91
C ALA A 111 -17.73 -16.61 14.04
N ALA A 112 -17.95 -17.67 14.83
CA ALA A 112 -18.86 -17.64 15.98
C ALA A 112 -18.26 -16.98 17.24
N VAL A 113 -16.94 -16.77 17.30
CA VAL A 113 -16.25 -16.23 18.48
C VAL A 113 -16.36 -14.72 18.48
N ASP A 114 -17.05 -14.17 19.49
CA ASP A 114 -16.97 -12.73 19.81
C ASP A 114 -15.85 -12.50 20.82
N ARG A 115 -14.74 -11.93 20.36
CA ARG A 115 -13.57 -11.69 21.22
C ARG A 115 -13.88 -10.63 22.30
N PRO A 116 -13.34 -10.78 23.52
CA PRO A 116 -13.41 -9.72 24.53
C PRO A 116 -12.86 -8.39 24.00
N ILE A 117 -13.38 -7.28 24.52
CA ILE A 117 -12.82 -5.95 24.27
C ILE A 117 -11.37 -5.92 24.75
N SER A 118 -10.46 -5.45 23.89
CA SER A 118 -9.04 -5.36 24.19
C SER A 118 -8.63 -3.90 24.36
N PHE A 119 -7.86 -3.61 25.40
CA PHE A 119 -7.35 -2.26 25.60
C PHE A 119 -6.37 -1.89 24.49
N ARG A 120 -5.40 -2.76 24.19
CA ARG A 120 -4.41 -2.52 23.14
C ARG A 120 -5.01 -2.57 21.72
N LEU A 121 -5.82 -3.57 21.40
CA LEU A 121 -6.29 -3.77 20.02
C LEU A 121 -7.48 -2.87 19.62
N ASP A 122 -8.26 -2.36 20.58
CA ASP A 122 -9.50 -1.63 20.31
C ASP A 122 -9.51 -0.22 20.90
N VAL A 123 -9.15 -0.07 22.18
CA VAL A 123 -9.27 1.21 22.90
C VAL A 123 -8.14 2.16 22.55
N MET A 124 -6.89 1.67 22.55
CA MET A 124 -5.71 2.48 22.24
C MET A 124 -5.78 3.16 20.87
N PRO A 125 -6.19 2.47 19.77
CA PRO A 125 -6.37 3.10 18.48
C PRO A 125 -7.39 4.25 18.48
N VAL A 126 -8.42 4.21 19.33
CA VAL A 126 -9.40 5.31 19.43
C VAL A 126 -8.72 6.61 19.82
N PHE A 127 -7.77 6.59 20.77
CA PHE A 127 -7.10 7.82 21.21
C PHE A 127 -6.22 8.44 20.12
N MET A 128 -5.61 7.62 19.28
CA MET A 128 -4.85 8.12 18.13
C MET A 128 -5.77 8.61 17.02
N LYS A 129 -6.81 7.85 16.68
CA LYS A 129 -7.81 8.26 15.67
C LYS A 129 -8.47 9.58 16.03
N ALA A 130 -8.81 9.75 17.30
CA ALA A 130 -9.41 10.96 17.85
C ALA A 130 -8.40 12.09 18.12
N ASN A 131 -7.12 11.90 17.75
CA ASN A 131 -6.04 12.89 17.95
C ASN A 131 -5.85 13.32 19.43
N CYS A 132 -6.16 12.43 20.39
CA CYS A 132 -6.05 12.68 21.83
C CYS A 132 -4.61 12.53 22.33
N ASN A 133 -3.90 11.51 21.85
CA ASN A 133 -2.57 11.11 22.33
C ASN A 133 -1.42 11.66 21.46
N THR A 134 -1.62 12.82 20.84
CA THR A 134 -0.62 13.46 19.99
C THR A 134 0.17 14.54 20.74
N GLY A 135 1.29 14.96 20.17
CA GLY A 135 2.24 15.89 20.81
C GLY A 135 1.68 17.28 21.10
N SER A 136 0.57 17.68 20.47
CA SER A 136 -0.11 18.94 20.75
C SER A 136 -1.06 18.86 21.97
N CYS A 137 -1.45 17.66 22.39
CA CYS A 137 -2.47 17.40 23.42
C CYS A 137 -1.93 16.49 24.55
N HIS A 138 -2.65 15.43 24.90
CA HIS A 138 -2.31 14.56 26.03
C HIS A 138 -1.06 13.71 25.77
N GLY A 139 -0.67 13.52 24.50
CA GLY A 139 0.58 12.86 24.12
C GLY A 139 1.84 13.73 24.24
N SER A 140 1.70 15.00 24.60
CA SER A 140 2.85 15.87 24.85
C SER A 140 3.65 15.41 26.08
N ALA A 141 4.93 15.76 26.17
CA ALA A 141 5.78 15.38 27.29
C ALA A 141 5.22 15.80 28.67
N ARG A 142 4.48 16.91 28.72
CA ARG A 142 3.82 17.43 29.94
C ARG A 142 2.35 16.99 30.07
N GLY A 143 1.77 16.35 29.07
CA GLY A 143 0.32 16.12 28.99
C GLY A 143 -0.48 17.42 28.95
N LYS A 144 -1.77 17.35 29.29
CA LYS A 144 -2.65 18.51 29.50
C LYS A 144 -3.39 18.36 30.82
N ASP A 145 -3.39 19.42 31.63
CA ASP A 145 -4.13 19.51 32.90
C ASP A 145 -3.89 18.33 33.87
N GLY A 146 -2.65 17.86 33.91
CA GLY A 146 -2.25 16.70 34.73
C GLY A 146 -2.73 15.35 34.20
N PHE A 147 -3.14 15.28 32.92
CA PHE A 147 -3.41 14.02 32.23
C PHE A 147 -2.49 13.85 31.03
N ARG A 148 -1.67 12.80 31.10
CA ARG A 148 -0.69 12.43 30.08
C ARG A 148 -1.03 11.05 29.52
N LEU A 149 -1.10 10.97 28.20
CA LEU A 149 -1.06 9.72 27.45
C LEU A 149 0.31 9.61 26.80
N SER A 150 0.70 8.40 26.44
CA SER A 150 1.91 8.16 25.67
C SER A 150 1.73 8.71 24.25
N LEU A 151 2.79 9.32 23.73
CA LEU A 151 2.77 9.88 22.37
C LEU A 151 2.45 8.75 21.40
N PHE A 152 1.36 8.86 20.65
CA PHE A 152 0.89 7.87 19.67
C PHE A 152 0.70 6.44 20.22
N GLY A 153 0.53 6.28 21.53
CA GLY A 153 0.29 4.97 22.14
C GLY A 153 1.53 4.09 22.36
N PHE A 154 2.73 4.68 22.42
CA PHE A 154 4.00 3.96 22.64
C PHE A 154 4.14 3.28 24.01
N ASP A 155 3.30 3.63 25.00
CA ASP A 155 3.26 2.99 26.32
C ASP A 155 1.80 2.64 26.73
N PRO A 156 1.20 1.59 26.13
CA PRO A 156 -0.17 1.19 26.44
C PRO A 156 -0.37 0.78 27.90
N ALA A 157 0.66 0.20 28.53
CA ALA A 157 0.57 -0.22 29.93
C ALA A 157 0.44 0.99 30.87
N GLY A 158 1.29 2.00 30.69
CA GLY A 158 1.17 3.24 31.44
C GLY A 158 -0.08 4.03 31.09
N ASP A 159 -0.55 4.00 29.84
CA ASP A 159 -1.79 4.68 29.45
C ASP A 159 -3.02 4.08 30.10
N HIS A 160 -3.11 2.75 30.19
CA HIS A 160 -4.14 2.06 30.96
C HIS A 160 -4.10 2.48 32.44
N TYR A 161 -2.92 2.50 33.06
CA TYR A 161 -2.74 2.96 34.44
C TYR A 161 -3.19 4.41 34.64
N ARG A 162 -2.80 5.31 33.74
CA ARG A 162 -3.16 6.73 33.81
C ARG A 162 -4.66 6.93 33.64
N LEU A 163 -5.30 6.17 32.76
CA LEU A 163 -6.77 6.23 32.59
C LEU A 163 -7.52 5.70 33.81
N THR A 164 -7.05 4.61 34.42
CA THR A 164 -7.85 3.83 35.38
C THR A 164 -7.43 4.00 36.85
N ARG A 165 -6.16 4.31 37.15
CA ARG A 165 -5.59 4.22 38.51
C ARG A 165 -4.90 5.49 39.02
N GLU A 166 -4.27 6.28 38.16
CA GLU A 166 -3.45 7.42 38.63
C GLU A 166 -4.27 8.48 39.38
N LEU A 167 -5.52 8.71 38.98
CA LEU A 167 -6.49 9.56 39.69
C LEU A 167 -7.87 8.88 39.70
N PRO A 168 -8.13 7.95 40.64
CA PRO A 168 -9.36 7.15 40.67
C PRO A 168 -10.62 8.03 40.70
N GLY A 169 -11.63 7.66 39.91
CA GLY A 169 -12.92 8.36 39.83
C GLY A 169 -12.91 9.70 39.07
N ARG A 170 -11.74 10.26 38.74
CA ARG A 170 -11.65 11.55 38.03
C ARG A 170 -11.84 11.44 36.52
N ARG A 171 -11.40 10.33 35.91
CA ARG A 171 -11.34 10.17 34.43
C ARG A 171 -12.43 9.26 33.90
N ILE A 172 -12.68 8.17 34.62
CA ILE A 172 -13.67 7.15 34.28
C ILE A 172 -14.63 6.95 35.45
N ASN A 173 -15.88 6.69 35.11
CA ASN A 173 -16.95 6.31 36.03
C ASN A 173 -17.50 4.95 35.60
N LEU A 174 -17.16 3.90 36.34
CA LEU A 174 -17.60 2.53 36.00
C LEU A 174 -19.05 2.25 36.41
N ALA A 175 -19.64 3.08 37.28
CA ALA A 175 -21.06 2.97 37.65
C ALA A 175 -21.96 3.56 36.55
N VAL A 176 -21.51 4.64 35.91
CA VAL A 176 -22.21 5.29 34.79
C VAL A 176 -21.17 5.63 33.70
N PRO A 177 -20.82 4.66 32.82
CA PRO A 177 -19.80 4.83 31.78
C PRO A 177 -19.91 6.10 30.95
N SER A 178 -21.13 6.46 30.52
CA SER A 178 -21.40 7.65 29.72
C SER A 178 -21.08 8.96 30.44
N SER A 179 -21.13 8.99 31.78
CA SER A 179 -20.74 10.13 32.63
C SER A 179 -19.26 10.10 33.02
N SER A 180 -18.44 9.26 32.37
CA SER A 180 -16.99 9.36 32.49
C SER A 180 -16.54 10.69 31.88
N LEU A 181 -15.73 11.46 32.60
CA LEU A 181 -15.19 12.73 32.08
C LEU A 181 -14.45 12.55 30.75
N LEU A 182 -13.79 11.39 30.57
CA LEU A 182 -13.21 10.97 29.29
C LEU A 182 -14.23 11.00 28.15
N MET A 183 -15.43 10.46 28.38
CA MET A 183 -16.50 10.36 27.38
C MET A 183 -17.12 11.73 27.13
N GLU A 184 -17.52 12.44 28.19
CA GLU A 184 -18.16 13.76 28.10
C GLU A 184 -17.27 14.77 27.35
N LYS A 185 -15.96 14.81 27.65
CA LYS A 185 -15.01 15.68 26.93
C LYS A 185 -14.80 15.27 25.48
N SER A 186 -14.86 13.97 25.19
CA SER A 186 -14.66 13.47 23.83
C SER A 186 -15.84 13.83 22.91
N VAL A 187 -17.07 13.80 23.44
CA VAL A 187 -18.28 14.16 22.68
C VAL A 187 -18.65 15.65 22.76
N GLY A 188 -18.00 16.40 23.64
CA GLY A 188 -18.20 17.83 23.81
C GLY A 188 -19.39 18.21 24.70
N ASP A 189 -19.84 17.31 25.57
CA ASP A 189 -20.90 17.59 26.56
C ASP A 189 -20.40 18.54 27.67
N VAL A 190 -19.08 18.55 27.91
CA VAL A 190 -18.42 19.47 28.84
C VAL A 190 -17.24 20.18 28.15
N PRO A 191 -16.83 21.38 28.63
CA PRO A 191 -15.73 22.12 28.05
C PRO A 191 -14.42 21.33 27.98
N HIS A 192 -13.80 21.33 26.81
CA HIS A 192 -12.51 20.71 26.55
C HIS A 192 -11.72 21.59 25.58
N THR A 193 -10.50 22.00 25.96
CA THR A 193 -9.63 22.80 25.09
C THR A 193 -9.31 22.11 23.77
N GLY A 194 -9.22 20.78 23.78
CA GLY A 194 -9.07 20.01 22.57
C GLY A 194 -10.30 20.03 21.66
N GLY A 195 -11.47 20.45 22.14
CA GLY A 195 -12.74 20.44 21.43
C GLY A 195 -13.40 19.06 21.35
N LYS A 196 -14.59 18.99 20.73
CA LYS A 196 -15.29 17.73 20.42
C LYS A 196 -14.43 16.89 19.47
N ARG A 197 -14.24 15.60 19.78
CA ARG A 197 -13.42 14.66 18.99
C ARG A 197 -14.24 13.68 18.16
N PHE A 198 -15.40 13.23 18.68
CA PHE A 198 -16.33 12.36 17.95
C PHE A 198 -17.76 12.46 18.50
N GLY A 199 -18.74 11.86 17.81
CA GLY A 199 -20.15 11.83 18.24
C GLY A 199 -20.50 10.61 19.11
N LYS A 200 -21.65 10.67 19.81
CA LYS A 200 -22.18 9.56 20.64
C LYS A 200 -22.60 8.33 19.79
N ASP A 201 -22.90 8.58 18.52
CA ASP A 201 -23.27 7.62 17.48
C ASP A 201 -22.06 6.99 16.77
N SER A 202 -20.83 7.43 17.09
CA SER A 202 -19.63 6.92 16.43
C SER A 202 -19.19 5.54 16.94
N GLU A 203 -18.51 4.78 16.07
CA GLU A 203 -17.84 3.52 16.44
C GLU A 203 -16.80 3.73 17.57
N LEU A 204 -16.15 4.90 17.59
CA LEU A 204 -15.18 5.28 18.60
C LEU A 204 -15.82 5.38 19.99
N TYR A 205 -16.97 6.05 20.08
CA TYR A 205 -17.75 6.12 21.33
C TYR A 205 -18.19 4.72 21.77
N GLY A 206 -18.78 3.93 20.87
CA GLY A 206 -19.24 2.57 21.17
C GLY A 206 -18.11 1.65 21.65
N THR A 207 -16.90 1.82 21.13
CA THR A 207 -15.72 1.05 21.56
C THR A 207 -15.29 1.41 22.97
N LEU A 208 -15.22 2.70 23.30
CA LEU A 208 -14.88 3.15 24.65
C LEU A 208 -15.97 2.79 25.66
N ASP A 209 -17.24 2.94 25.29
CA ASP A 209 -18.36 2.57 26.14
C ASP A 209 -18.35 1.07 26.44
N ARG A 210 -18.16 0.21 25.43
CA ARG A 210 -18.01 -1.24 25.61
C ARG A 210 -16.87 -1.59 26.57
N TRP A 211 -15.74 -0.88 26.48
CA TRP A 211 -14.61 -1.08 27.39
C TRP A 211 -14.95 -0.67 28.82
N LEU A 212 -15.59 0.48 29.01
CA LEU A 212 -15.99 0.97 30.32
C LEU A 212 -17.06 0.10 30.98
N VAL A 213 -18.07 -0.34 30.22
CA VAL A 213 -19.11 -1.29 30.66
C VAL A 213 -18.50 -2.63 31.10
N ALA A 214 -17.44 -3.08 30.43
CA ALA A 214 -16.70 -4.28 30.82
C ALA A 214 -15.81 -4.08 32.07
N GLY A 215 -15.83 -2.90 32.70
CA GLY A 215 -15.03 -2.58 33.88
C GLY A 215 -13.63 -2.04 33.56
N ALA A 216 -13.44 -1.47 32.37
CA ALA A 216 -12.16 -0.96 31.88
C ALA A 216 -10.98 -1.95 32.00
N PRO A 217 -11.15 -3.23 31.59
CA PRO A 217 -10.14 -4.25 31.79
C PRO A 217 -8.85 -3.91 31.04
N ASN A 218 -7.72 -4.33 31.61
CA ASN A 218 -6.48 -4.47 30.84
C ASN A 218 -6.54 -5.82 30.10
N ASP A 219 -5.70 -5.97 29.08
CA ASP A 219 -5.63 -7.23 28.34
C ASP A 219 -5.15 -8.37 29.27
N PRO A 220 -5.82 -9.54 29.27
CA PRO A 220 -5.55 -10.63 30.22
C PRO A 220 -4.23 -11.38 29.97
N GLY A 221 -3.52 -11.07 28.89
CA GLY A 221 -2.29 -11.74 28.49
C GLY A 221 -1.56 -11.01 27.37
N ALA A 222 -0.64 -11.72 26.71
CA ALA A 222 0.09 -11.20 25.57
C ALA A 222 -0.88 -10.85 24.42
N VAL A 223 -0.75 -9.62 23.93
CA VAL A 223 -1.50 -9.15 22.76
C VAL A 223 -0.58 -9.20 21.55
N PRO A 224 -1.02 -9.77 20.41
CA PRO A 224 -0.24 -9.76 19.18
C PRO A 224 0.16 -8.34 18.80
N ALA A 225 1.46 -8.11 18.61
CA ALA A 225 1.96 -6.82 18.15
C ALA A 225 1.64 -6.62 16.66
N VAL A 226 1.40 -5.38 16.25
CA VAL A 226 1.37 -5.02 14.83
C VAL A 226 2.78 -5.16 14.26
N THR A 227 2.92 -5.91 13.17
CA THR A 227 4.21 -6.15 12.49
C THR A 227 4.34 -5.35 11.20
N LYS A 228 3.20 -5.00 10.58
CA LYS A 228 3.14 -4.26 9.32
C LYS A 228 1.80 -3.54 9.21
N VAL A 229 1.81 -2.32 8.65
CA VAL A 229 0.61 -1.61 8.23
C VAL A 229 0.72 -1.31 6.74
N GLU A 230 -0.34 -1.58 6.00
CA GLU A 230 -0.43 -1.30 4.58
C GLU A 230 -1.54 -0.32 4.29
N LEU A 231 -1.24 0.66 3.44
CA LEU A 231 -2.23 1.55 2.82
C LEU A 231 -2.43 1.09 1.38
N PHE A 232 -3.68 0.96 0.94
CA PHE A 232 -3.98 0.73 -0.48
C PHE A 232 -5.00 1.75 -1.01
N PRO A 233 -4.97 2.04 -2.33
CA PRO A 233 -3.93 1.65 -3.30
C PRO A 233 -2.55 2.25 -2.97
N LYS A 234 -1.47 1.64 -3.49
CA LYS A 234 -0.08 2.11 -3.23
C LYS A 234 0.26 3.41 -3.94
N GLU A 235 -0.37 3.63 -5.09
CA GLU A 235 -0.27 4.87 -5.85
C GLU A 235 -1.56 5.16 -6.62
N ALA A 236 -1.76 6.42 -6.97
CA ALA A 236 -2.82 6.86 -7.88
C ALA A 236 -2.36 8.06 -8.73
N VAL A 237 -2.82 8.11 -9.96
CA VAL A 237 -2.66 9.24 -10.89
C VAL A 237 -4.05 9.72 -11.28
N LEU A 238 -4.48 10.82 -10.67
CA LEU A 238 -5.83 11.38 -10.77
C LEU A 238 -5.91 12.41 -11.89
N ASP A 239 -7.02 12.42 -12.63
CA ASP A 239 -7.23 13.26 -13.82
C ASP A 239 -8.21 14.41 -13.54
N GLY A 240 -7.68 15.47 -12.95
CA GLY A 240 -8.42 16.69 -12.67
C GLY A 240 -8.93 16.81 -11.24
N GLU A 241 -9.36 18.03 -10.94
CA GLU A 241 -9.94 18.43 -9.67
C GLU A 241 -11.27 17.69 -9.40
N GLY A 242 -11.51 17.36 -8.14
CA GLY A 242 -12.73 16.69 -7.65
C GLY A 242 -12.76 15.18 -7.87
N VAL A 243 -11.77 14.59 -8.56
CA VAL A 243 -11.64 13.13 -8.65
C VAL A 243 -11.27 12.57 -7.28
N THR A 244 -11.99 11.54 -6.85
CA THR A 244 -11.77 10.90 -5.55
C THR A 244 -11.13 9.50 -5.66
N GLN A 245 -10.50 9.07 -4.57
CA GLN A 245 -9.97 7.72 -4.40
C GLN A 245 -10.13 7.31 -2.92
N GLN A 246 -10.90 6.27 -2.64
CA GLN A 246 -10.98 5.69 -1.32
C GLN A 246 -9.71 4.91 -1.00
N LEU A 247 -9.24 4.98 0.25
CA LEU A 247 -8.15 4.17 0.77
C LEU A 247 -8.62 3.16 1.81
N ASN A 248 -7.87 2.07 1.96
CA ASN A 248 -8.02 1.13 3.06
C ASN A 248 -6.68 0.96 3.79
N VAL A 249 -6.76 0.63 5.08
CA VAL A 249 -5.61 0.39 5.94
C VAL A 249 -5.70 -1.01 6.51
N LEU A 250 -4.72 -1.85 6.18
CA LEU A 250 -4.65 -3.23 6.65
C LEU A 250 -3.49 -3.37 7.64
N ALA A 251 -3.79 -3.78 8.87
CA ALA A 251 -2.79 -4.12 9.87
C ALA A 251 -2.54 -5.64 9.87
N HIS A 252 -1.27 -6.03 9.92
CA HIS A 252 -0.81 -7.41 10.10
C HIS A 252 -0.28 -7.58 11.51
N TYR A 253 -0.63 -8.68 12.16
CA TYR A 253 -0.28 -8.98 13.54
C TYR A 253 0.70 -10.15 13.64
N ALA A 254 1.44 -10.21 14.75
CA ALA A 254 2.46 -11.23 15.01
C ALA A 254 1.91 -12.67 15.10
N ASP A 255 0.61 -12.83 15.33
CA ASP A 255 -0.09 -14.12 15.32
C ASP A 255 -0.59 -14.55 13.93
N GLY A 256 -0.24 -13.79 12.89
CA GLY A 256 -0.65 -14.03 11.51
C GLY A 256 -2.06 -13.54 11.17
N THR A 257 -2.77 -12.90 12.10
CA THR A 257 -4.06 -12.28 11.81
C THR A 257 -3.90 -10.94 11.10
N THR A 258 -4.94 -10.54 10.36
CA THR A 258 -5.02 -9.25 9.69
C THR A 258 -6.30 -8.54 10.08
N ARG A 259 -6.28 -7.21 10.17
CA ARG A 259 -7.49 -6.40 10.42
C ARG A 259 -7.55 -5.19 9.50
N ASP A 260 -8.71 -4.97 8.93
CA ASP A 260 -9.06 -3.66 8.37
C ASP A 260 -9.18 -2.66 9.52
N VAL A 261 -8.24 -1.72 9.55
CA VAL A 261 -8.13 -0.66 10.56
C VAL A 261 -8.39 0.71 9.94
N THR A 262 -9.02 0.78 8.77
CA THR A 262 -9.28 2.04 8.05
C THR A 262 -10.00 3.07 8.93
N SER A 263 -11.05 2.67 9.65
CA SER A 263 -11.78 3.58 10.56
C SER A 263 -11.01 3.96 11.84
N LEU A 264 -9.92 3.25 12.15
CA LEU A 264 -9.07 3.48 13.32
C LEU A 264 -7.74 4.16 12.96
N ALA A 265 -7.40 4.24 11.67
CA ALA A 265 -6.18 4.86 11.20
C ALA A 265 -6.31 6.39 11.18
N PHE A 266 -5.26 7.08 11.57
CA PHE A 266 -5.19 8.54 11.45
C PHE A 266 -4.57 8.91 10.09
N PHE A 267 -5.32 9.64 9.27
CA PHE A 267 -4.87 10.03 7.93
C PHE A 267 -4.25 11.44 7.92
N MET A 268 -3.27 11.64 7.06
CA MET A 268 -2.64 12.94 6.81
C MET A 268 -2.05 12.98 5.40
N THR A 269 -1.82 14.17 4.85
CA THR A 269 -1.20 14.37 3.54
C THR A 269 -0.02 15.32 3.66
N SER A 270 1.02 15.10 2.87
CA SER A 270 2.15 16.03 2.76
C SER A 270 1.80 17.30 1.96
N ASN A 271 0.73 17.28 1.17
CA ASN A 271 0.35 18.38 0.28
C ASN A 271 -1.16 18.39 0.00
N ALA A 272 -1.93 19.01 0.91
CA ALA A 272 -3.38 19.14 0.76
C ALA A 272 -3.81 20.03 -0.42
N THR A 273 -2.94 20.92 -0.91
CA THR A 273 -3.24 21.74 -2.10
C THR A 273 -3.35 20.90 -3.37
N SER A 274 -2.70 19.73 -3.40
CA SER A 274 -2.78 18.81 -4.54
C SER A 274 -3.71 17.63 -4.27
N ALA A 275 -3.51 16.90 -3.17
CA ALA A 275 -4.39 15.80 -2.79
C ALA A 275 -4.66 15.85 -1.29
N GLU A 276 -5.87 16.26 -0.95
CA GLU A 276 -6.38 16.27 0.42
C GLU A 276 -6.87 14.87 0.78
N ILE A 277 -6.74 14.48 2.04
CA ILE A 277 -7.36 13.26 2.57
C ILE A 277 -8.17 13.60 3.81
N ASP A 278 -9.39 13.09 3.87
CA ASP A 278 -10.23 13.23 5.04
C ASP A 278 -9.95 12.11 6.08
N GLN A 279 -10.67 12.13 7.21
CA GLN A 279 -10.52 11.08 8.21
C GLN A 279 -11.34 9.81 7.90
N THR A 280 -12.12 9.76 6.83
CA THR A 280 -12.78 8.52 6.36
C THR A 280 -11.89 7.72 5.42
N GLY A 281 -10.78 8.32 4.96
CA GLY A 281 -9.82 7.71 4.06
C GLY A 281 -10.10 8.02 2.58
N GLU A 282 -10.94 9.02 2.29
CA GLU A 282 -11.19 9.48 0.93
C GLU A 282 -10.18 10.57 0.57
N VAL A 283 -9.44 10.35 -0.52
CA VAL A 283 -8.56 11.35 -1.13
C VAL A 283 -9.33 12.14 -2.17
N THR A 284 -9.25 13.47 -2.14
CA THR A 284 -9.83 14.37 -3.14
C THR A 284 -8.73 15.13 -3.88
N ALA A 285 -8.75 15.06 -5.21
CA ALA A 285 -7.84 15.79 -6.08
C ALA A 285 -8.20 17.28 -6.14
N HIS A 286 -7.17 18.13 -6.02
CA HIS A 286 -7.25 19.58 -6.12
C HIS A 286 -6.34 20.07 -7.27
N ALA A 287 -5.30 20.85 -6.96
CA ALA A 287 -4.39 21.38 -7.95
C ALA A 287 -3.38 20.34 -8.47
N ARG A 288 -2.80 20.62 -9.64
CA ARG A 288 -1.68 19.82 -10.18
C ARG A 288 -0.56 19.72 -9.15
N GLY A 289 -0.08 18.51 -8.92
CA GLY A 289 1.04 18.29 -8.02
C GLY A 289 1.17 16.85 -7.58
N GLU A 290 2.00 16.65 -6.57
CA GLU A 290 2.15 15.39 -5.88
C GLU A 290 1.86 15.54 -4.40
N ALA A 291 1.34 14.46 -3.82
CA ALA A 291 1.22 14.31 -2.39
C ALA A 291 1.64 12.90 -1.97
N PHE A 292 2.24 12.81 -0.79
CA PHE A 292 2.37 11.55 -0.07
C PHE A 292 1.27 11.51 0.98
N VAL A 293 0.26 10.68 0.72
CA VAL A 293 -0.87 10.46 1.62
C VAL A 293 -0.48 9.36 2.58
N MET A 294 -0.65 9.58 3.88
CA MET A 294 -0.16 8.70 4.93
C MET A 294 -1.30 8.26 5.84
N ALA A 295 -1.17 7.03 6.34
CA ALA A 295 -1.98 6.48 7.40
C ALA A 295 -1.07 6.08 8.57
N ARG A 296 -1.45 6.49 9.77
CA ARG A 296 -0.84 6.06 11.02
C ARG A 296 -1.76 5.08 11.72
N PHE A 297 -1.20 3.97 12.18
CA PHE A 297 -1.87 3.03 13.07
C PHE A 297 -0.85 2.47 14.05
N GLU A 298 -1.14 2.58 15.36
CA GLU A 298 -0.17 2.27 16.42
C GLU A 298 1.16 3.04 16.21
N THR A 299 2.29 2.36 16.32
CA THR A 299 3.63 2.91 16.10
C THR A 299 4.03 2.98 14.62
N HIS A 300 3.17 2.55 13.70
CA HIS A 300 3.49 2.45 12.28
C HIS A 300 2.94 3.64 11.48
N THR A 301 3.70 4.07 10.48
CA THR A 301 3.27 5.04 9.47
C THR A 301 3.61 4.48 8.09
N THR A 302 2.62 4.44 7.22
CA THR A 302 2.76 4.04 5.81
C THR A 302 2.15 5.12 4.95
N GLY A 303 2.56 5.20 3.68
CA GLY A 303 1.93 6.12 2.74
C GLY A 303 1.87 5.63 1.32
N SER A 304 1.06 6.34 0.54
CA SER A 304 0.74 6.10 -0.85
C SER A 304 0.98 7.36 -1.65
N ARG A 305 1.47 7.19 -2.88
CA ARG A 305 1.83 8.33 -3.75
C ARG A 305 0.64 8.75 -4.60
N PHE A 306 0.29 10.03 -4.53
CA PHE A 306 -0.75 10.64 -5.34
C PHE A 306 -0.15 11.65 -6.28
N ILE A 307 -0.54 11.56 -7.56
CA ILE A 307 -0.25 12.55 -8.59
C ILE A 307 -1.59 13.09 -9.07
N VAL A 308 -1.74 14.41 -9.05
CA VAL A 308 -2.90 15.08 -9.64
C VAL A 308 -2.46 15.80 -10.90
N LEU A 309 -3.12 15.48 -12.01
CA LEU A 309 -2.89 16.10 -13.31
C LEU A 309 -4.03 17.06 -13.65
N PRO A 310 -3.80 18.10 -14.45
CA PRO A 310 -4.87 18.87 -15.04
C PRO A 310 -5.77 17.96 -15.88
N LYS A 311 -7.09 18.15 -15.76
CA LYS A 311 -8.09 17.34 -16.44
C LYS A 311 -7.84 17.30 -17.95
N GLY A 312 -7.73 16.10 -18.52
CA GLY A 312 -7.58 15.93 -19.97
C GLY A 312 -6.27 16.50 -20.54
N LEU A 313 -5.23 16.67 -19.70
CA LEU A 313 -3.92 17.17 -20.15
C LEU A 313 -3.39 16.30 -21.29
N LYS A 314 -3.24 16.87 -22.48
CA LYS A 314 -2.61 16.20 -23.62
C LYS A 314 -1.11 16.05 -23.37
N TYR A 315 -0.61 14.84 -23.57
CA TYR A 315 0.80 14.50 -23.43
C TYR A 315 1.17 13.50 -24.51
N ASP A 316 2.22 13.83 -25.25
CA ASP A 316 2.88 12.90 -26.16
C ASP A 316 4.26 12.60 -25.59
N ASP A 317 4.59 11.33 -25.46
CA ASP A 317 5.88 10.92 -24.91
C ASP A 317 6.97 11.17 -25.96
N PRO A 318 7.93 12.08 -25.71
CA PRO A 318 8.98 12.37 -26.68
C PRO A 318 9.93 11.18 -26.89
N LYS A 319 9.81 10.10 -26.10
CA LYS A 319 10.67 8.90 -26.16
C LYS A 319 12.14 9.27 -26.12
N THR A 320 12.48 10.19 -25.22
CA THR A 320 13.85 10.68 -25.02
C THR A 320 14.80 9.49 -24.80
N PRO A 321 15.93 9.43 -25.52
CA PRO A 321 16.89 8.33 -25.38
C PRO A 321 17.38 8.19 -23.95
N GLU A 322 17.44 6.95 -23.46
CA GLU A 322 18.04 6.61 -22.16
C GLU A 322 19.53 6.31 -22.38
N VAL A 323 20.40 7.10 -21.76
CA VAL A 323 21.86 6.94 -21.81
C VAL A 323 22.33 6.00 -20.70
N ASN A 324 21.66 6.04 -19.55
CA ASN A 324 21.96 5.19 -18.40
C ASN A 324 20.69 4.75 -17.65
N TYR A 325 20.84 3.88 -16.65
CA TYR A 325 19.71 3.31 -15.91
C TYR A 325 18.91 4.33 -15.08
N VAL A 326 19.53 5.45 -14.68
CA VAL A 326 18.85 6.53 -13.94
C VAL A 326 17.83 7.22 -14.85
N ASP A 327 18.15 7.36 -16.15
CA ASP A 327 17.25 7.96 -17.13
C ASP A 327 15.94 7.17 -17.21
N SER A 328 15.99 5.84 -17.10
CA SER A 328 14.78 5.00 -17.06
C SER A 328 13.84 5.41 -15.93
N PHE A 329 14.37 5.64 -14.72
CA PHE A 329 13.57 6.08 -13.57
C PHE A 329 13.08 7.52 -13.71
N ILE A 330 13.92 8.42 -14.20
CA ILE A 330 13.56 9.83 -14.43
C ILE A 330 12.46 9.91 -15.50
N HIS A 331 12.65 9.27 -16.65
CA HIS A 331 11.67 9.27 -17.74
C HIS A 331 10.37 8.61 -17.31
N GLN A 332 10.40 7.51 -16.55
CA GLN A 332 9.18 6.92 -15.98
C GLN A 332 8.44 7.93 -15.11
N LYS A 333 9.17 8.70 -14.28
CA LYS A 333 8.57 9.72 -13.42
C LYS A 333 7.98 10.89 -14.23
N LEU A 334 8.72 11.40 -15.21
CA LEU A 334 8.29 12.51 -16.07
C LEU A 334 7.07 12.12 -16.91
N ARG A 335 7.01 10.89 -17.43
CA ARG A 335 5.82 10.34 -18.11
C ARG A 335 4.60 10.33 -17.20
N LYS A 336 4.73 9.83 -15.96
CA LYS A 336 3.63 9.86 -14.97
C LYS A 336 3.15 11.29 -14.68
N LEU A 337 4.07 12.25 -14.64
CA LEU A 337 3.78 13.67 -14.40
C LEU A 337 3.33 14.43 -15.65
N ARG A 338 3.35 13.79 -16.83
CA ARG A 338 3.13 14.43 -18.13
C ARG A 338 4.03 15.65 -18.32
N ILE A 339 5.34 15.48 -18.06
CA ILE A 339 6.37 16.51 -18.24
C ILE A 339 7.30 16.08 -19.37
N ILE A 340 7.50 16.97 -20.33
CA ILE A 340 8.48 16.80 -21.40
C ILE A 340 9.86 17.15 -20.81
N PRO A 341 10.85 16.25 -20.86
CA PRO A 341 12.21 16.58 -20.43
C PRO A 341 12.76 17.79 -21.20
N SER A 342 13.53 18.65 -20.52
CA SER A 342 14.24 19.72 -21.22
C SER A 342 15.28 19.14 -22.18
N GLU A 343 15.62 19.90 -23.22
CA GLU A 343 16.71 19.56 -24.11
C GLU A 343 18.06 19.46 -23.37
N VAL A 344 18.99 18.69 -23.94
CA VAL A 344 20.35 18.60 -23.43
C VAL A 344 20.99 19.98 -23.51
N CYS A 345 21.46 20.49 -22.37
CA CYS A 345 22.09 21.79 -22.32
C CYS A 345 23.53 21.73 -22.85
N THR A 346 24.06 22.88 -23.28
CA THR A 346 25.48 22.98 -23.69
C THR A 346 26.41 22.83 -22.48
N ASP A 347 27.69 22.56 -22.75
CA ASP A 347 28.74 22.42 -21.74
C ASP A 347 28.88 23.65 -20.84
N GLU A 348 28.71 24.86 -21.39
CA GLU A 348 28.75 26.10 -20.62
C GLU A 348 27.59 26.20 -19.62
N ILE A 349 26.39 25.79 -20.05
CA ILE A 349 25.21 25.79 -19.19
C ILE A 349 25.36 24.71 -18.12
N PHE A 350 25.83 23.52 -18.49
CA PHE A 350 26.07 22.42 -17.56
C PHE A 350 27.05 22.83 -16.47
N LEU A 351 28.24 23.34 -16.85
CA LEU A 351 29.27 23.73 -15.90
C LEU A 351 28.77 24.82 -14.94
N ARG A 352 28.08 25.83 -15.47
CA ARG A 352 27.48 26.89 -14.65
C ARG A 352 26.48 26.33 -13.64
N ARG A 353 25.57 25.45 -14.07
CA ARG A 353 24.55 24.86 -13.19
C ARG A 353 25.18 23.98 -12.12
N ALA A 354 26.11 23.10 -12.50
CA ALA A 354 26.81 22.23 -11.56
C ALA A 354 27.53 23.02 -10.46
N TYR A 355 28.22 24.11 -10.80
CA TYR A 355 28.89 24.97 -9.81
C TYR A 355 27.90 25.66 -8.87
N LEU A 356 26.82 26.24 -9.41
CA LEU A 356 25.81 26.92 -8.60
C LEU A 356 25.05 25.94 -7.70
N ASP A 357 24.64 24.79 -8.23
CA ASP A 357 23.79 23.84 -7.51
C ASP A 357 24.56 23.05 -6.45
N VAL A 358 25.85 22.76 -6.68
CA VAL A 358 26.66 21.94 -5.76
C VAL A 358 27.40 22.79 -4.72
N ILE A 359 27.97 23.94 -5.13
CA ILE A 359 28.83 24.76 -4.26
C ILE A 359 28.43 26.24 -4.16
N GLY A 360 27.36 26.68 -4.84
CA GLY A 360 26.78 28.01 -4.65
C GLY A 360 27.57 29.18 -5.25
N VAL A 361 28.54 28.93 -6.13
CA VAL A 361 29.36 29.96 -6.77
C VAL A 361 29.44 29.76 -8.29
N LEU A 362 29.93 30.75 -9.04
CA LEU A 362 30.24 30.59 -10.47
C LEU A 362 31.65 30.00 -10.65
N PRO A 363 31.91 29.28 -11.76
CA PRO A 363 33.27 28.84 -12.07
C PRO A 363 34.18 30.05 -12.33
N THR A 364 35.42 29.96 -11.90
CA THR A 364 36.47 30.90 -12.29
C THR A 364 36.77 30.78 -13.79
N SER A 365 37.42 31.79 -14.38
CA SER A 365 37.79 31.74 -15.80
C SER A 365 38.70 30.55 -16.13
N ASP A 366 39.65 30.23 -15.24
CA ASP A 366 40.54 29.10 -15.42
C ASP A 366 39.80 27.75 -15.36
N GLU A 367 38.83 27.60 -14.45
CA GLU A 367 37.99 26.41 -14.35
C GLU A 367 37.11 26.23 -15.59
N TYR A 368 36.51 27.32 -16.08
CA TYR A 368 35.75 27.33 -17.32
C TYR A 368 36.59 26.85 -18.50
N TRP A 369 37.73 27.51 -18.75
CA TRP A 369 38.58 27.15 -19.88
C TRP A 369 39.22 25.78 -19.72
N ARG A 370 39.44 25.30 -18.49
CA ARG A 370 39.91 23.93 -18.24
C ARG A 370 38.84 22.90 -18.59
N PHE A 371 37.57 23.16 -18.29
CA PHE A 371 36.46 22.28 -18.65
C PHE A 371 36.25 22.28 -20.18
N MET A 372 36.11 23.45 -20.80
CA MET A 372 35.84 23.57 -22.24
C MET A 372 36.96 23.01 -23.12
N ARG A 373 38.22 23.09 -22.68
CA ARG A 373 39.38 22.55 -23.42
C ARG A 373 39.62 21.06 -23.20
N LYS A 374 38.87 20.40 -22.31
CA LYS A 374 39.02 18.96 -22.01
C LYS A 374 37.84 18.16 -22.57
N THR A 375 37.98 17.70 -23.81
CA THR A 375 37.21 16.60 -24.42
C THR A 375 38.24 15.48 -24.67
N PRO A 376 38.18 14.24 -24.11
CA PRO A 376 37.01 13.41 -23.81
C PRO A 376 37.09 12.63 -22.48
N ALA A 377 37.85 13.07 -21.47
CA ALA A 377 38.14 12.24 -20.30
C ALA A 377 36.88 11.86 -19.49
N ALA A 378 35.89 12.75 -19.40
CA ALA A 378 34.64 12.49 -18.69
C ALA A 378 33.68 11.60 -19.49
N GLU A 379 33.49 11.84 -20.79
CA GLU A 379 32.66 10.99 -21.65
C GLU A 379 33.23 9.57 -21.77
N THR A 380 34.55 9.44 -21.95
CA THR A 380 35.21 8.13 -22.01
C THR A 380 35.11 7.41 -20.66
N PHE A 381 35.35 8.12 -19.56
CA PHE A 381 35.20 7.56 -18.22
C PHE A 381 33.76 7.17 -17.90
N LEU A 382 32.77 8.01 -18.23
CA LEU A 382 31.36 7.74 -18.02
C LEU A 382 30.88 6.61 -18.95
N ALA A 383 31.30 6.57 -20.22
CA ALA A 383 30.96 5.49 -21.13
C ALA A 383 31.56 4.16 -20.66
N GLU A 384 32.82 4.16 -20.22
CA GLU A 384 33.50 2.96 -19.70
C GLU A 384 32.87 2.50 -18.38
N LYS A 385 32.65 3.42 -17.42
CA LYS A 385 31.97 3.10 -16.15
C LYS A 385 30.53 2.66 -16.37
N THR A 386 29.78 3.32 -17.24
CA THR A 386 28.40 2.94 -17.57
C THR A 386 28.38 1.59 -18.25
N LYS A 387 29.31 1.30 -19.17
CA LYS A 387 29.42 -0.03 -19.79
C LYS A 387 29.72 -1.12 -18.76
N LEU A 388 30.72 -0.91 -17.91
CA LEU A 388 31.06 -1.84 -16.82
C LEU A 388 29.89 -2.04 -15.87
N GLN A 389 29.13 -0.98 -15.57
CA GLN A 389 27.99 -1.04 -14.67
C GLN A 389 26.77 -1.69 -15.33
N VAL A 390 26.56 -1.49 -16.63
CA VAL A 390 25.54 -2.21 -17.43
C VAL A 390 25.88 -3.69 -17.49
N GLU A 391 27.15 -4.05 -17.69
CA GLU A 391 27.62 -5.44 -17.66
C GLU A 391 27.46 -6.05 -16.25
N ALA A 392 27.81 -5.31 -15.19
CA ALA A 392 27.59 -5.72 -13.80
C ALA A 392 26.11 -5.91 -13.48
N THR A 393 25.24 -5.00 -13.93
CA THR A 393 23.78 -5.08 -13.72
C THR A 393 23.17 -6.24 -14.49
N LYS A 394 23.64 -6.51 -15.72
CA LYS A 394 23.25 -7.70 -16.49
C LYS A 394 23.68 -8.99 -15.78
N ALA A 395 24.90 -9.02 -15.24
CA ALA A 395 25.40 -10.15 -14.46
C ALA A 395 24.60 -10.35 -13.17
N GLU A 396 24.28 -9.27 -12.44
CA GLU A 396 23.42 -9.27 -11.26
C GLU A 396 22.02 -9.81 -11.60
N ALA A 397 21.39 -9.30 -12.66
CA ALA A 397 20.06 -9.75 -13.10
C ALA A 397 20.06 -11.23 -13.51
N ALA A 398 21.11 -11.69 -14.19
CA ALA A 398 21.27 -13.10 -14.54
C ALA A 398 21.46 -13.98 -13.30
N LYS A 399 22.29 -13.55 -12.34
CA LYS A 399 22.51 -14.24 -11.06
C LYS A 399 21.24 -14.29 -10.21
N LYS A 400 20.48 -13.21 -10.16
CA LYS A 400 19.18 -13.13 -9.48
C LYS A 400 18.15 -14.07 -10.13
N THR A 401 18.08 -14.07 -11.46
CA THR A 401 17.19 -14.98 -12.20
C THR A 401 17.56 -16.44 -11.95
N ALA A 402 18.87 -16.76 -11.89
CA ALA A 402 19.36 -18.09 -11.53
C ALA A 402 19.02 -18.46 -10.08
N ALA A 403 19.14 -17.53 -9.13
CA ALA A 403 18.75 -17.73 -7.73
C ALA A 403 17.24 -17.97 -7.59
N ASP A 404 16.40 -17.17 -8.27
CA ASP A 404 14.95 -17.33 -8.28
C ASP A 404 14.54 -18.67 -8.90
N ALA A 405 15.20 -19.09 -9.98
CA ALA A 405 14.97 -20.38 -10.61
C ALA A 405 15.39 -21.55 -9.70
N ALA A 406 16.54 -21.45 -9.03
CA ALA A 406 17.03 -22.46 -8.10
C ALA A 406 16.13 -22.56 -6.86
N ALA A 407 15.68 -21.44 -6.29
CA ALA A 407 14.73 -21.42 -5.17
C ALA A 407 13.39 -22.08 -5.54
N LYS A 408 12.88 -21.81 -6.75
CA LYS A 408 11.66 -22.47 -7.27
C LYS A 408 11.82 -23.98 -7.49
N ALA A 409 13.04 -24.49 -7.65
CA ALA A 409 13.30 -25.92 -7.83
C ALA A 409 13.27 -26.71 -6.50
N VAL A 410 13.38 -26.04 -5.35
CA VAL A 410 13.38 -26.68 -4.02
C VAL A 410 12.00 -27.29 -3.71
N GLU A 411 10.91 -26.55 -3.94
CA GLU A 411 9.55 -27.03 -3.63
C GLU A 411 9.15 -28.29 -4.43
N PRO A 412 9.37 -28.38 -5.75
CA PRO A 412 9.17 -29.62 -6.50
C PRO A 412 10.03 -30.80 -5.99
N ALA A 413 11.29 -30.55 -5.61
CA ALA A 413 12.17 -31.58 -5.08
C ALA A 413 11.70 -32.08 -3.70
N LYS A 414 11.19 -31.18 -2.87
CA LYS A 414 10.59 -31.48 -1.57
C LYS A 414 9.31 -32.29 -1.73
N ALA A 415 8.42 -31.87 -2.64
CA ALA A 415 7.21 -32.62 -2.95
C ALA A 415 7.51 -34.03 -3.49
N ALA A 416 8.57 -34.18 -4.31
CA ALA A 416 9.02 -35.48 -4.79
C ALA A 416 9.57 -36.37 -3.66
N LEU A 417 10.28 -35.79 -2.68
CA LEU A 417 10.74 -36.49 -1.48
C LEU A 417 9.56 -36.94 -0.61
N GLU A 418 8.60 -36.06 -0.34
CA GLU A 418 7.39 -36.39 0.43
C GLU A 418 6.56 -37.49 -0.27
N ALA A 419 6.44 -37.43 -1.59
CA ALA A 419 5.79 -38.47 -2.38
C ALA A 419 6.55 -39.81 -2.30
N ALA A 420 7.88 -39.81 -2.41
CA ALA A 420 8.70 -41.02 -2.29
C ALA A 420 8.58 -41.64 -0.88
N GLN A 421 8.58 -40.82 0.16
CA GLN A 421 8.39 -41.26 1.55
C GLN A 421 7.01 -41.89 1.77
N LYS A 422 5.96 -41.31 1.16
CA LYS A 422 4.60 -41.85 1.21
C LYS A 422 4.45 -43.18 0.48
N VAL A 423 5.12 -43.35 -0.66
CA VAL A 423 5.14 -44.62 -1.39
C VAL A 423 5.91 -45.69 -0.62
N ALA A 424 7.07 -45.34 -0.05
CA ALA A 424 7.89 -46.26 0.74
C ALA A 424 7.17 -46.75 2.02
N SER A 425 6.43 -45.87 2.70
CA SER A 425 5.68 -46.24 3.92
C SER A 425 4.46 -47.14 3.64
N ALA A 426 3.96 -47.16 2.40
CA ALA A 426 2.84 -48.00 1.97
C ALA A 426 3.26 -49.40 1.46
N ALA A 427 4.57 -49.69 1.36
CA ALA A 427 5.10 -50.93 0.80
C ALA A 427 4.88 -52.15 1.72
N LYS A 428 4.22 -53.19 1.20
CA LYS A 428 3.83 -54.39 1.97
C LYS A 428 4.80 -55.56 1.84
N ASP A 429 5.43 -55.75 0.69
CA ASP A 429 6.42 -56.80 0.45
C ASP A 429 7.87 -56.30 0.49
N GLU A 430 8.81 -57.24 0.65
CA GLU A 430 10.23 -56.96 0.83
C GLU A 430 10.89 -56.28 -0.39
N ALA A 431 10.43 -56.63 -1.60
CA ALA A 431 10.94 -56.06 -2.84
C ALA A 431 10.49 -54.59 -2.99
N ALA A 432 9.22 -54.30 -2.69
CA ALA A 432 8.65 -52.96 -2.67
C ALA A 432 9.29 -52.07 -1.59
N LYS A 433 9.60 -52.62 -0.41
CA LYS A 433 10.34 -51.89 0.64
C LYS A 433 11.75 -51.50 0.20
N LYS A 434 12.48 -52.42 -0.45
CA LYS A 434 13.81 -52.16 -0.99
C LYS A 434 13.80 -51.12 -2.12
N ALA A 435 12.81 -51.18 -3.01
CA ALA A 435 12.60 -50.20 -4.07
C ALA A 435 12.21 -48.82 -3.51
N GLY A 436 11.32 -48.78 -2.50
CA GLY A 436 10.91 -47.56 -1.81
C GLY A 436 12.08 -46.88 -1.09
N ALA A 437 12.92 -47.64 -0.39
CA ALA A 437 14.12 -47.13 0.27
C ALA A 437 15.11 -46.51 -0.74
N ALA A 438 15.30 -47.14 -1.91
CA ALA A 438 16.13 -46.61 -2.98
C ALA A 438 15.56 -45.31 -3.59
N ALA A 439 14.23 -45.23 -3.76
CA ALA A 439 13.55 -44.04 -4.25
C ALA A 439 13.61 -42.87 -3.27
N VAL A 440 13.42 -43.11 -1.96
CA VAL A 440 13.58 -42.11 -0.90
C VAL A 440 15.00 -41.59 -0.85
N LYS A 441 16.01 -42.47 -0.93
CA LYS A 441 17.41 -42.05 -0.97
C LYS A 441 17.69 -41.13 -2.16
N LYS A 442 17.26 -41.54 -3.37
CA LYS A 442 17.41 -40.72 -4.58
C LYS A 442 16.71 -39.36 -4.48
N ALA A 443 15.51 -39.32 -3.90
CA ALA A 443 14.77 -38.08 -3.71
C ALA A 443 15.39 -37.18 -2.62
N THR A 444 15.98 -37.78 -1.58
CA THR A 444 16.71 -37.06 -0.52
C THR A 444 17.95 -36.38 -1.10
N ASP A 445 18.72 -37.13 -1.90
CA ASP A 445 19.91 -36.59 -2.59
C ASP A 445 19.53 -35.45 -3.56
N ALA A 446 18.40 -35.59 -4.26
CA ALA A 446 17.89 -34.57 -5.18
C ALA A 446 17.41 -33.30 -4.44
N HIS A 447 16.72 -33.45 -3.30
CA HIS A 447 16.31 -32.32 -2.46
C HIS A 447 17.51 -31.57 -1.90
N ALA A 448 18.49 -32.29 -1.33
CA ALA A 448 19.72 -31.70 -0.80
C ALA A 448 20.53 -30.98 -1.90
N ALA A 449 20.58 -31.54 -3.11
CA ALA A 449 21.20 -30.88 -4.26
C ALA A 449 20.47 -29.61 -4.67
N ALA A 450 19.13 -29.59 -4.64
CA ALA A 450 18.33 -28.41 -4.94
C ALA A 450 18.50 -27.30 -3.90
N GLU A 451 18.50 -27.64 -2.60
CA GLU A 451 18.75 -26.68 -1.50
C GLU A 451 20.16 -26.09 -1.59
N LYS A 452 21.17 -26.92 -1.87
CA LYS A 452 22.54 -26.47 -2.06
C LYS A 452 22.66 -25.54 -3.27
N ALA A 453 22.04 -25.89 -4.39
CA ALA A 453 22.03 -25.05 -5.59
C ALA A 453 21.34 -23.70 -5.33
N ALA A 454 20.22 -23.69 -4.60
CA ALA A 454 19.53 -22.46 -4.20
C ALA A 454 20.40 -21.58 -3.29
N THR A 455 21.08 -22.18 -2.32
CA THR A 455 21.99 -21.47 -1.40
C THR A 455 23.19 -20.87 -2.13
N ASP A 456 23.85 -21.68 -2.98
CA ASP A 456 25.00 -21.24 -3.77
C ASP A 456 24.62 -20.13 -4.76
N ALA A 457 23.44 -20.23 -5.39
CA ALA A 457 22.93 -19.21 -6.31
C ALA A 457 22.51 -17.92 -5.58
N SER A 458 21.89 -18.02 -4.41
CA SER A 458 21.53 -16.88 -3.55
C SER A 458 22.79 -16.13 -3.13
N LYS A 459 23.79 -16.86 -2.61
CA LYS A 459 25.08 -16.28 -2.23
C LYS A 459 25.77 -15.63 -3.42
N ALA A 460 25.77 -16.28 -4.59
CA ALA A 460 26.36 -15.70 -5.79
C ALA A 460 25.62 -14.44 -6.28
N ALA A 461 24.32 -14.31 -6.01
CA ALA A 461 23.55 -13.10 -6.30
C ALA A 461 23.85 -11.99 -5.28
N GLU A 462 24.00 -12.32 -4.00
CA GLU A 462 24.42 -11.39 -2.94
C GLU A 462 25.85 -10.87 -3.15
N ASP A 463 26.78 -11.75 -3.53
CA ASP A 463 28.15 -11.39 -3.86
C ASP A 463 28.19 -10.47 -5.10
N ALA A 464 27.36 -10.76 -6.11
CA ALA A 464 27.24 -9.91 -7.31
C ALA A 464 26.63 -8.53 -6.99
N LEU A 465 25.66 -8.48 -6.08
CA LEU A 465 25.06 -7.24 -5.60
C LEU A 465 26.06 -6.43 -4.75
N SER A 466 26.89 -7.09 -3.95
CA SER A 466 27.90 -6.45 -3.09
C SER A 466 29.12 -5.96 -3.86
N ALA A 467 29.42 -6.58 -5.01
CA ALA A 467 30.49 -6.15 -5.90
C ALA A 467 30.12 -4.92 -6.76
N ARG A 468 28.83 -4.58 -6.83
CA ARG A 468 28.31 -3.35 -7.44
C ARG A 468 28.48 -2.17 -6.48
#